data_AF-A0A8I1ILM4-F1
#
_entry.id   AF-A0A8I1ILM4-F1
#
_cell.length_a   1.000
_cell.length_b   1.000
_cell.length_c   1.000
_cell.angle_alpha   90.00
_cell.angle_beta   90.00
_cell.angle_gamma   90.00
#
_symmetry.space_group_name_H-M   'P 1'
#
loop_
_entity.id
_entity.type
_entity.pdbx_description
1 polymer ?
#
loop_
_entity_poly.entity_id
_entity_poly.type
_entity_poly.pdbx_seq_one_letter_code
_entity_poly.pdbx_strand_id
1 'polypeptide(L)'
;MIQYGFHPAPKPAKSKRVKLTQRQKGDISQQVDKQLKARSHGLCELCDNALATERAHLIGRKHINHKTRVTDLLHLCTACHDWLDETPEGIRARKAMATLVKSAKE
;
A
#
# COMPACT_ATOMS: atom_id res chain seq x y z
N MET A 1 14.25 -33.30 -49.51
CA MET A 1 12.86 -33.21 -49.02
C MET A 1 12.93 -33.21 -47.50
N ILE A 2 12.66 -32.10 -46.82
CA ILE A 2 12.72 -32.02 -45.35
C ILE A 2 11.39 -32.56 -44.80
N GLN A 3 11.44 -33.62 -43.98
CA GLN A 3 10.27 -34.17 -43.30
C GLN A 3 9.94 -33.32 -42.07
N TYR A 4 8.76 -32.70 -42.07
CA TYR A 4 8.19 -32.04 -40.91
C TYR A 4 7.46 -33.08 -40.06
N GLY A 5 8.19 -33.76 -39.16
CA GLY A 5 7.60 -34.70 -38.20
C GLY A 5 6.85 -33.99 -37.06
N PHE A 6 5.90 -34.70 -36.42
CA PHE A 6 5.25 -34.23 -35.21
C PHE A 6 6.24 -34.31 -34.04
N HIS A 7 6.73 -33.14 -33.60
CA HIS A 7 7.65 -33.00 -32.46
C HIS A 7 6.91 -32.35 -31.28
N PRO A 8 6.21 -33.13 -30.43
CA PRO A 8 5.51 -32.56 -29.28
C PRO A 8 6.51 -32.05 -28.25
N ALA A 9 6.60 -30.73 -28.08
CA ALA A 9 7.34 -30.12 -26.99
C ALA A 9 6.50 -30.15 -25.70
N PRO A 10 7.09 -30.50 -24.54
CA PRO A 10 6.38 -30.44 -23.27
C PRO A 10 5.96 -29.00 -22.97
N LYS A 11 4.72 -28.83 -22.50
CA LYS A 11 4.19 -27.51 -22.14
C LYS A 11 5.12 -26.87 -21.10
N PRO A 12 5.57 -25.61 -21.28
CA PRO A 12 6.46 -24.98 -20.32
C PRO A 12 5.81 -24.98 -18.94
N ALA A 13 6.64 -25.21 -17.90
CA ALA A 13 6.19 -25.17 -16.52
C ALA A 13 5.46 -23.85 -16.22
N LYS A 14 4.51 -23.88 -15.28
CA LYS A 14 3.75 -22.69 -14.88
C LYS A 14 4.72 -21.53 -14.61
N SER A 15 4.47 -20.39 -15.26
CA SER A 15 5.33 -19.22 -15.12
C SER A 15 5.38 -18.78 -13.66
N LYS A 16 6.59 -18.77 -13.07
CA LYS A 16 6.79 -18.25 -11.73
C LYS A 16 6.84 -16.73 -11.83
N ARG A 17 5.84 -16.05 -11.30
CA ARG A 17 5.82 -14.57 -11.27
C ARG A 17 6.95 -14.08 -10.37
N VAL A 18 7.91 -13.38 -10.95
CA VAL A 18 9.03 -12.77 -10.21
C VAL A 18 8.60 -11.46 -9.52
N LYS A 19 7.71 -10.69 -10.17
CA LYS A 19 7.26 -9.38 -9.66
C LYS A 19 6.09 -9.53 -8.69
N LEU A 20 6.10 -8.72 -7.63
CA LEU A 20 4.99 -8.63 -6.68
C LEU A 20 3.69 -8.21 -7.37
N THR A 21 2.58 -8.82 -6.94
CA THR A 21 1.24 -8.41 -7.35
C THR A 21 0.85 -7.08 -6.68
N GLN A 22 -0.14 -6.37 -7.24
CA GLN A 22 -0.66 -5.14 -6.62
C GLN A 22 -1.22 -5.39 -5.21
N ARG A 23 -1.86 -6.55 -4.99
CA ARG A 23 -2.30 -6.97 -3.65
C ARG A 23 -1.12 -7.11 -2.69
N GLN A 24 -0.04 -7.76 -3.13
CA GLN A 24 1.16 -7.95 -2.32
C GLN A 24 1.93 -6.64 -2.07
N LYS A 25 1.90 -5.69 -3.00
CA LYS A 25 2.51 -4.36 -2.85
C LYS A 25 1.83 -3.56 -1.75
N GLY A 26 0.50 -3.44 -1.82
CA GLY A 26 -0.31 -2.72 -0.83
C GLY A 26 -0.62 -3.52 0.43
N ASP A 27 0.09 -4.61 0.69
CA ASP A 27 -0.09 -5.46 1.86
C ASP A 27 0.82 -4.97 3.00
N ILE A 28 0.23 -4.74 4.17
CA ILE A 28 0.92 -4.22 5.34
C ILE A 28 1.57 -5.40 6.07
N SER A 29 2.90 -5.47 6.08
CA SER A 29 3.60 -6.51 6.82
C SER A 29 3.50 -6.27 8.33
N GLN A 30 3.60 -7.33 9.12
CA GLN A 30 3.61 -7.23 10.59
C GLN A 30 4.71 -6.29 11.12
N GLN A 31 5.87 -6.27 10.45
CA GLN A 31 6.95 -5.35 10.79
C GLN A 31 6.54 -3.89 10.59
N VAL A 32 5.89 -3.57 9.47
CA VAL A 32 5.41 -2.21 9.17
C VAL A 32 4.28 -1.81 10.14
N ASP A 33 3.36 -2.72 10.45
CA ASP A 33 2.30 -2.47 11.45
C ASP A 33 2.88 -2.16 12.84
N LYS A 34 3.89 -2.93 13.28
CA LYS A 34 4.55 -2.69 14.57
C LYS A 34 5.25 -1.34 14.60
N GLN A 35 5.94 -0.97 13.52
CA GLN A 35 6.60 0.34 13.41
C GLN A 35 5.58 1.49 13.41
N LEU A 36 4.45 1.32 12.72
CA LEU A 36 3.37 2.31 12.69
C LEU A 36 2.75 2.54 14.07
N LYS A 37 2.47 1.46 14.81
CA LYS A 37 1.99 1.55 16.20
C LYS A 37 3.00 2.21 17.14
N ALA A 38 4.28 1.91 16.96
CA ALA A 38 5.34 2.51 17.74
C ALA A 38 5.45 4.03 17.47
N ARG A 39 5.27 4.47 16.22
CA ARG A 39 5.28 5.89 15.83
C ARG A 39 4.14 6.68 16.45
N SER A 40 2.93 6.11 16.42
CA SER A 40 1.70 6.76 16.88
C SER A 40 1.46 6.63 18.38
N HIS A 41 2.19 5.76 19.07
CA HIS A 41 1.92 5.38 20.47
C HIS A 41 0.47 4.90 20.71
N GLY A 42 -0.22 4.44 19.66
CA GLY A 42 -1.62 4.02 19.71
C GLY A 42 -2.65 5.15 19.60
N LEU A 43 -2.24 6.39 19.35
CA LEU A 43 -3.13 7.54 19.16
C LEU A 43 -3.31 7.88 17.67
N CYS A 44 -4.44 8.51 17.35
CA CYS A 44 -4.76 8.97 16.01
C CYS A 44 -3.81 10.10 15.59
N GLU A 45 -3.03 9.88 14.54
CA GLU A 45 -2.03 10.84 14.03
C GLU A 45 -2.64 12.08 13.34
N LEU A 46 -3.97 12.21 13.33
CA LEU A 46 -4.67 13.38 12.78
C LEU A 46 -5.32 14.24 13.86
N CYS A 47 -5.95 13.63 14.86
CA CYS A 47 -6.67 14.36 15.91
C CYS A 47 -6.03 14.28 17.30
N ASP A 48 -5.06 13.39 17.50
CA ASP A 48 -4.32 13.14 18.74
C ASP A 48 -5.17 12.83 19.99
N ASN A 49 -6.49 12.68 19.83
CA ASN A 49 -7.44 12.57 20.94
C ASN A 49 -8.07 11.18 21.08
N ALA A 50 -8.04 10.38 20.01
CA ALA A 50 -8.67 9.07 19.96
C ALA A 50 -7.64 7.96 19.73
N LEU A 51 -7.97 6.75 20.15
CA LEU A 51 -7.16 5.57 19.83
C LEU A 51 -7.17 5.32 18.33
N ALA A 52 -6.00 5.05 17.77
CA ALA A 52 -5.87 4.67 16.38
C ALA A 52 -6.21 3.18 16.21
N THR A 53 -7.30 2.93 15.50
CA THR A 53 -7.84 1.60 15.22
C THR A 53 -7.48 1.12 13.83
N GLU A 54 -7.24 2.05 12.90
CA GLU A 54 -7.17 1.79 11.46
C GLU A 54 -5.84 2.24 10.85
N ARG A 55 -5.40 1.51 9.80
CA ARG A 55 -4.21 1.86 9.01
C ARG A 55 -4.66 2.42 7.67
N ALA A 56 -4.63 3.73 7.54
CA ALA A 56 -5.04 4.42 6.34
C ALA A 56 -3.88 4.47 5.33
N HIS A 57 -4.11 4.01 4.10
CA HIS A 57 -3.14 4.21 3.01
C HIS A 57 -3.22 5.63 2.47
N LEU A 58 -2.11 6.37 2.53
CA LEU A 58 -2.00 7.70 1.91
C LEU A 58 -2.01 7.62 0.38
N ILE A 59 -1.33 6.61 -0.16
CA ILE A 59 -1.29 6.32 -1.59
C ILE A 59 -2.17 5.11 -1.83
N GLY A 60 -3.22 5.27 -2.64
CA GLY A 60 -4.12 4.17 -2.98
C GLY A 60 -3.35 2.97 -3.56
N ARG A 61 -3.74 1.74 -3.18
CA ARG A 61 -3.03 0.49 -3.53
C ARG A 61 -2.65 0.39 -5.02
N LYS A 62 -3.50 0.87 -5.94
CA LYS A 62 -3.25 0.84 -7.40
C LYS A 62 -2.07 1.70 -7.85
N HIS A 63 -1.74 2.75 -7.09
CA HIS A 63 -0.69 3.71 -7.42
C HIS A 63 0.62 3.42 -6.67
N ILE A 64 0.64 2.42 -5.79
CA ILE A 64 1.85 1.99 -5.09
C ILE A 64 2.72 1.16 -6.04
N ASN A 65 3.91 1.66 -6.32
CA ASN A 65 4.88 0.96 -7.17
C ASN A 65 5.85 0.08 -6.38
N HIS A 66 5.94 0.26 -5.06
CA HIS A 66 6.82 -0.46 -4.13
C HIS A 66 6.03 -1.34 -3.13
N LYS A 67 6.70 -1.99 -2.17
CA LYS A 67 6.05 -2.63 -1.03
C LYS A 67 5.69 -1.54 -0.01
N THR A 68 4.46 -1.50 0.50
CA THR A 68 4.01 -0.50 1.49
C THR A 68 5.01 -0.32 2.61
N ARG A 69 5.36 0.94 2.87
CA ARG A 69 6.24 1.36 3.96
C ARG A 69 5.42 2.10 5.02
N VAL A 70 6.00 2.29 6.20
CA VAL A 70 5.38 3.05 7.31
C VAL A 70 5.03 4.48 6.90
N THR A 71 5.83 5.10 6.03
CA THR A 71 5.58 6.46 5.51
C THR A 71 4.35 6.54 4.62
N ASP A 72 3.90 5.42 4.06
CA ASP A 72 2.75 5.39 3.14
C ASP A 72 1.43 5.15 3.91
N LEU A 73 1.51 5.05 5.23
CA LEU A 73 0.41 4.74 6.15
C LEU A 73 0.26 5.85 7.19
N LEU A 74 -0.99 6.09 7.59
CA LEU A 74 -1.35 6.82 8.80
C LEU A 74 -2.08 5.91 9.77
N HIS A 75 -1.86 6.10 11.07
CA HIS A 75 -2.58 5.40 12.12
C HIS A 75 -3.71 6.30 12.63
N LEU A 76 -4.95 5.98 12.28
CA LEU A 76 -6.11 6.85 12.48
C LEU A 76 -7.20 6.16 13.29
N CYS A 77 -8.03 6.96 13.97
CA CYS A 77 -9.35 6.49 14.41
C CYS A 77 -10.31 6.44 13.22
N THR A 78 -11.37 5.65 13.34
CA THR A 78 -12.36 5.43 12.26
C THR A 78 -12.95 6.75 11.74
N ALA A 79 -13.35 7.68 12.62
CA ALA A 79 -13.91 8.96 12.18
C ALA A 79 -12.94 9.82 11.33
N CYS A 80 -11.66 9.85 11.70
CA CYS A 80 -10.64 10.54 10.93
C CYS A 80 -10.31 9.82 9.61
N HIS A 81 -10.41 8.49 9.60
CA HIS A 81 -10.24 7.69 8.40
C HIS A 81 -11.38 7.93 7.41
N ASP A 82 -12.63 7.87 7.87
CA ASP A 82 -13.83 8.14 7.06
C ASP A 82 -13.77 9.56 6.49
N TRP A 83 -13.42 10.55 7.31
CA TRP A 83 -13.24 11.93 6.83
C TRP A 83 -12.22 12.02 5.69
N LEU A 84 -11.08 11.31 5.81
CA LEU A 84 -10.01 11.30 4.82
C LEU A 84 -10.44 10.67 3.47
N ASP A 85 -11.34 9.69 3.51
CA ASP A 85 -11.78 8.94 2.33
C ASP A 85 -13.05 9.50 1.69
N GLU A 86 -13.98 10.03 2.48
CA GLU A 86 -15.33 10.39 2.02
C GLU A 86 -15.52 11.88 1.77
N THR A 87 -14.77 12.77 2.44
CA THR A 87 -14.94 14.21 2.26
C THR A 87 -14.03 14.79 1.18
N PRO A 88 -14.49 15.79 0.40
CA PRO A 88 -13.64 16.47 -0.58
C PRO A 88 -12.37 17.07 0.03
N GLU A 89 -12.47 17.64 1.23
CA GLU A 89 -11.37 18.23 1.98
C GLU A 89 -10.37 17.15 2.42
N GLY A 90 -10.86 16.04 2.98
CA GLY A 90 -10.03 14.91 3.39
C GLY A 90 -9.31 14.27 2.22
N ILE A 91 -9.97 14.11 1.08
CA ILE A 91 -9.35 13.60 -0.15
C ILE A 91 -8.23 14.54 -0.63
N ARG A 92 -8.44 15.86 -0.56
CA ARG A 92 -7.41 16.85 -0.91
C ARG A 92 -6.23 16.79 0.07
N ALA A 93 -6.50 16.73 1.37
CA ALA A 93 -5.48 16.61 2.41
C ALA A 93 -4.64 15.34 2.22
N ARG A 94 -5.27 14.19 1.98
CA ARG A 94 -4.59 12.94 1.67
C ARG A 94 -3.67 13.05 0.45
N LYS A 95 -4.16 13.66 -0.64
CA LYS A 95 -3.34 13.87 -1.85
C LYS A 95 -2.16 14.80 -1.59
N ALA A 96 -2.34 15.85 -0.81
CA ALA A 96 -1.25 16.74 -0.40
C ALA A 96 -0.20 15.99 0.43
N MET A 97 -0.63 15.23 1.46
CA MET A 97 0.26 14.40 2.29
C MET A 97 1.02 13.37 1.46
N ALA A 98 0.34 12.65 0.56
CA ALA A 98 0.97 11.69 -0.34
C ALA A 98 2.04 12.34 -1.25
N THR A 99 1.80 13.58 -1.67
CA THR A 99 2.74 14.35 -2.51
C THR A 99 3.97 14.74 -1.70
N LEU A 100 3.78 15.26 -0.48
CA LEU A 100 4.89 15.62 0.42
C LEU A 100 5.79 14.42 0.76
N VAL A 101 5.19 13.26 1.06
CA VAL A 101 5.94 12.02 1.33
C VAL A 101 6.74 11.55 0.11
N LYS A 102 6.23 11.80 -1.10
CA LYS A 102 6.94 11.49 -2.33
C LYS A 102 8.13 12.44 -2.53
N SER A 103 7.91 13.75 -2.38
CA SER A 103 8.95 14.78 -2.53
C SER A 103 10.06 14.67 -1.49
N ALA A 104 9.76 14.21 -0.27
CA ALA A 104 10.78 13.99 0.77
C ALA A 104 11.71 12.79 0.51
N LYS A 105 11.48 12.00 -0.55
CA LYS A 105 12.29 10.81 -0.91
C LYS A 105 13.16 11.01 -2.16
N GLU A 106 13.02 12.14 -2.85
CA GLU A 106 13.85 12.55 -4.00
C GLU A 106 14.96 13.49 -3.53
#